data_AF-A0A1B6GLQ9-F1
#
_entry.id   AF-A0A1B6GLQ9-F1
#
_cell.length_a   1.000
_cell.length_b   1.000
_cell.length_c   1.000
_cell.angle_alpha   90.00
_cell.angle_beta   90.00
_cell.angle_gamma   90.00
#
_symmetry.space_group_name_H-M   'P 1'
#
loop_
_entity.id
_entity.type
_entity.pdbx_description
1 polymer ?
#
loop_
_entity_poly.entity_id
_entity_poly.type
_entity_poly.pdbx_seq_one_letter_code
_entity_poly.pdbx_strand_id
1 'polypeptide(L)'
;YSLTKYSTSHHVQQVMSTQAVVLERYWLHHAAFTISKFYNETDLPPRGHPIYRWPRDLLAPDVLFFVNATKNVGPATGFDQPYTAFTEKLIQVFRRVDGVRVVELSPSKNYLTVVKEIISYLREHFRDHPDINVPSL
;
A
#
# COMPACT_ATOMS: atom_id res chain seq x y z
N TYR A 1 7.10 -17.38 -2.92
CA TYR A 1 6.28 -16.29 -2.34
C TYR A 1 5.31 -15.65 -3.33
N SER A 2 5.55 -15.67 -4.65
CA SER A 2 4.63 -15.08 -5.64
C SER A 2 3.32 -15.85 -5.83
N LEU A 3 3.34 -17.20 -5.81
CA LEU A 3 2.17 -18.04 -6.08
C LEU A 3 0.98 -17.76 -5.13
N THR A 4 1.26 -17.53 -3.84
CA THR A 4 0.23 -17.21 -2.85
C THR A 4 -0.55 -15.96 -3.23
N LYS A 5 0.09 -14.95 -3.85
CA LYS A 5 -0.58 -13.71 -4.26
C LYS A 5 -1.57 -13.93 -5.39
N TYR A 6 -1.26 -14.86 -6.31
CA TYR A 6 -2.18 -15.27 -7.38
C TYR A 6 -3.35 -16.07 -6.83
N SER A 7 -3.10 -16.97 -5.87
CA SER A 7 -4.17 -17.68 -5.18
C SER A 7 -5.11 -16.72 -4.45
N THR A 8 -4.55 -15.76 -3.69
CA THR A 8 -5.34 -14.70 -3.05
C THR A 8 -6.07 -13.83 -4.08
N SER A 9 -5.43 -13.47 -5.20
CA SER A 9 -6.06 -12.71 -6.29
C SER A 9 -7.30 -13.44 -6.82
N HIS A 10 -7.17 -14.74 -7.07
CA HIS A 10 -8.27 -15.57 -7.56
C HIS A 10 -9.39 -15.66 -6.52
N HIS A 11 -9.05 -15.81 -5.24
CA HIS A 11 -10.05 -15.82 -4.18
C HIS A 11 -10.79 -14.48 -4.07
N VAL A 12 -10.06 -13.36 -4.13
CA VAL A 12 -10.66 -12.02 -4.14
C VAL A 12 -11.58 -11.84 -5.33
N GLN A 13 -11.22 -12.35 -6.52
CA GLN A 13 -12.09 -12.29 -7.69
C GLN A 13 -13.44 -12.98 -7.47
N GLN A 14 -13.49 -14.03 -6.65
CA GLN A 14 -14.73 -14.75 -6.36
C GLN A 14 -15.62 -14.00 -5.36
N VAL A 15 -15.03 -13.26 -4.42
CA VAL A 15 -15.78 -12.59 -3.32
C VAL A 15 -15.99 -11.09 -3.54
N MET A 16 -15.24 -10.44 -4.43
CA MET A 16 -15.32 -8.99 -4.64
C MET A 16 -16.69 -8.51 -5.16
N SER A 17 -17.50 -9.43 -5.71
CA SER A 17 -18.86 -9.12 -6.16
C SER A 17 -19.84 -8.95 -5.01
N THR A 18 -19.51 -9.46 -3.82
CA THR A 18 -20.40 -9.48 -2.65
C THR A 18 -19.85 -8.73 -1.45
N GLN A 19 -18.52 -8.61 -1.33
CA GLN A 19 -17.88 -8.04 -0.15
C GLN A 19 -16.60 -7.28 -0.50
N ALA A 20 -16.37 -6.16 0.18
CA ALA A 20 -15.08 -5.47 0.20
C ALA A 20 -14.00 -6.34 0.86
N VAL A 21 -12.82 -6.42 0.24
CA VAL A 21 -11.69 -7.22 0.74
C VAL A 21 -10.52 -6.31 1.13
N VAL A 22 -10.03 -6.48 2.36
CA VAL A 22 -8.83 -5.81 2.86
C VAL A 22 -7.67 -6.79 2.88
N LEU A 23 -6.57 -6.46 2.22
CA LEU A 23 -5.38 -7.30 2.13
C LEU A 23 -4.16 -6.59 2.73
N GLU A 24 -3.39 -7.31 3.56
CA GLU A 24 -2.10 -6.85 4.02
C GLU A 24 -0.98 -7.23 3.01
N ARG A 25 -0.04 -6.31 2.75
CA ARG A 25 1.23 -6.56 2.03
C ARG A 25 1.09 -7.37 0.75
N TYR A 26 0.31 -6.85 -0.19
CA TYR A 26 0.06 -7.48 -1.49
C TYR A 26 1.27 -7.39 -2.46
N TRP A 27 1.07 -7.38 -3.78
CA TRP A 27 2.15 -7.39 -4.78
C TRP A 27 3.18 -6.28 -4.56
N LEU A 28 2.72 -5.03 -4.41
CA LEU A 28 3.57 -3.85 -4.36
C LEU A 28 4.62 -3.90 -3.25
N HIS A 29 4.30 -4.45 -2.08
CA HIS A 29 5.27 -4.59 -0.98
C HIS A 29 6.49 -5.45 -1.39
N HIS A 30 6.25 -6.55 -2.09
CA HIS A 30 7.33 -7.42 -2.57
C HIS A 30 8.05 -6.81 -3.76
N ALA A 31 7.32 -6.21 -4.72
CA ALA A 31 7.92 -5.53 -5.85
C ALA A 31 8.86 -4.40 -5.38
N ALA A 32 8.40 -3.57 -4.44
CA ALA A 32 9.20 -2.53 -3.82
C ALA A 32 10.44 -3.10 -3.12
N PHE A 33 10.28 -4.15 -2.32
CA PHE A 33 11.41 -4.80 -1.63
C PHE A 33 12.45 -5.36 -2.62
N THR A 34 12.00 -6.04 -3.68
CA THR A 34 12.86 -6.58 -4.73
C THR A 34 13.59 -5.46 -5.45
N ILE A 35 12.88 -4.42 -5.92
CA ILE A 35 13.49 -3.28 -6.64
C ILE A 35 14.52 -2.57 -5.74
N SER A 36 14.16 -2.26 -4.49
CA SER A 36 15.07 -1.60 -3.55
C SER A 36 16.31 -2.43 -3.18
N LYS A 37 16.21 -3.77 -3.29
CA LYS A 37 17.32 -4.70 -3.03
C LYS A 37 18.26 -4.83 -4.25
N PHE A 38 17.71 -4.83 -5.46
CA PHE A 38 18.49 -5.03 -6.69
C PHE A 38 19.13 -3.74 -7.23
N TYR A 39 18.57 -2.57 -6.91
CA TYR A 39 19.08 -1.28 -7.36
C TYR A 39 19.75 -0.49 -6.22
N ASN A 40 20.86 0.17 -6.55
CA ASN A 40 21.52 1.11 -5.63
C ASN A 40 20.76 2.44 -5.54
N GLU A 41 21.12 3.30 -4.58
CA GLU A 41 20.41 4.55 -4.29
C GLU A 41 20.36 5.53 -5.48
N THR A 42 21.41 5.56 -6.30
CA THR A 42 21.51 6.40 -7.49
C THR A 42 20.85 5.80 -8.72
N ASP A 43 20.53 4.50 -8.70
CA ASP A 43 20.23 3.72 -9.91
C ASP A 43 18.76 3.29 -9.98
N LEU A 44 17.90 3.78 -9.09
CA LEU A 44 16.47 3.51 -9.15
C LEU A 44 15.90 3.98 -10.50
N PRO A 45 15.26 3.10 -11.28
CA PRO A 45 14.71 3.46 -12.58
C PRO A 45 13.78 4.70 -12.51
N PRO A 46 13.73 5.52 -13.57
CA PRO A 46 12.86 6.70 -13.58
C PRO A 46 11.39 6.31 -13.53
N ARG A 47 10.52 7.26 -13.15
CA ARG A 47 9.05 7.10 -13.22
C ARG A 47 8.63 6.68 -14.64
N GLY A 48 7.63 5.80 -14.73
CA GLY A 48 7.15 5.26 -16.00
C GLY A 48 7.95 4.07 -16.53
N HIS A 49 9.07 3.68 -15.89
CA HIS A 49 9.79 2.47 -16.26
C HIS A 49 8.87 1.23 -16.10
N PRO A 50 8.88 0.27 -17.06
CA PRO A 50 7.96 -0.87 -17.04
C PRO A 50 7.98 -1.70 -15.75
N ILE A 51 9.09 -1.66 -15.00
CA ILE A 51 9.25 -2.35 -13.72
C ILE A 51 8.26 -1.87 -12.64
N TYR A 52 7.75 -0.65 -12.75
CA TYR A 52 6.80 -0.05 -11.82
C TYR A 52 5.34 -0.28 -12.21
N ARG A 53 5.09 -0.91 -13.38
CA ARG A 53 3.73 -1.18 -13.83
C ARG A 53 3.15 -2.32 -13.04
N TRP A 54 1.89 -2.17 -12.64
CA TRP A 54 1.14 -3.28 -12.10
C TRP A 54 1.05 -4.44 -13.12
N PRO A 55 1.28 -5.70 -12.70
CA PRO A 55 1.18 -6.87 -13.57
C PRO A 55 -0.24 -7.03 -14.10
N ARG A 56 -0.40 -7.24 -15.41
CA ARG A 56 -1.71 -7.32 -16.09
C ARG A 56 -2.53 -8.55 -15.70
N ASP A 57 -1.84 -9.59 -15.23
CA ASP A 57 -2.37 -10.88 -14.83
C ASP A 57 -2.80 -10.92 -13.35
N LEU A 58 -2.56 -9.83 -12.59
CA LEU A 58 -2.90 -9.75 -11.18
C LEU A 58 -3.97 -8.69 -10.94
N LEU A 59 -4.94 -9.00 -10.08
CA LEU A 59 -5.97 -8.04 -9.70
C LEU A 59 -5.33 -6.82 -9.01
N ALA A 60 -5.56 -5.64 -9.57
CA ALA A 60 -5.16 -4.38 -8.96
C ALA A 60 -6.22 -3.95 -7.93
N PRO A 61 -5.83 -3.51 -6.72
CA PRO A 61 -6.78 -2.97 -5.77
C PRO A 61 -7.21 -1.55 -6.19
N ASP A 62 -8.42 -1.15 -5.82
CA ASP A 62 -8.93 0.21 -6.10
C ASP A 62 -8.16 1.30 -5.36
N VAL A 63 -7.72 0.97 -4.12
CA VAL A 63 -6.92 1.84 -3.27
C VAL A 63 -5.86 1.03 -2.53
N LEU A 64 -4.67 1.61 -2.42
CA LEU A 64 -3.58 1.08 -1.60
C LEU A 64 -3.16 2.14 -0.59
N PHE A 65 -3.28 1.81 0.70
CA PHE A 65 -2.80 2.68 1.77
C PHE A 65 -1.35 2.32 2.11
N PHE A 66 -0.47 3.31 2.00
CA PHE A 66 0.94 3.17 2.36
C PHE A 66 1.23 4.00 3.60
N VAL A 67 1.44 3.34 4.75
CA VAL A 67 1.80 4.00 6.01
C VAL A 67 3.32 4.23 6.01
N ASN A 68 3.74 5.48 5.76
CA ASN A 68 5.14 5.82 5.58
C ASN A 68 5.80 6.23 6.89
N ALA A 69 6.66 5.40 7.48
CA ALA A 69 7.49 5.81 8.62
C ALA A 69 8.41 7.00 8.25
N THR A 70 7.97 8.22 8.54
CA THR A 70 8.77 9.43 8.34
C THR A 70 10.03 9.40 9.22
N LYS A 71 11.02 10.24 8.88
CA LYS A 71 12.29 10.34 9.64
C LYS A 71 12.10 10.73 11.12
N ASN A 72 10.94 11.29 11.49
CA ASN A 72 10.64 11.83 12.82
C ASN A 72 9.54 11.04 13.53
N VAL A 73 9.52 9.73 13.35
CA VAL A 73 8.55 8.86 14.03
C VAL A 73 9.11 8.55 15.42
N GLY A 74 8.62 9.27 16.43
CA GLY A 74 9.06 9.09 17.80
C GLY A 74 8.67 7.72 18.37
N PRO A 75 9.33 7.25 19.45
CA PRO A 75 9.06 5.96 20.09
C PRO A 75 7.60 5.80 20.57
N ALA A 76 6.88 6.91 20.75
CA ALA A 76 5.46 6.94 21.14
C ALA A 76 4.48 6.45 20.07
N THR A 77 4.94 6.22 18.83
CA THR A 77 4.07 5.82 17.71
C THR A 77 3.98 4.30 17.52
N GLY A 78 4.83 3.52 18.20
CA GLY A 78 4.92 2.07 18.02
C GLY A 78 5.61 1.61 16.72
N PHE A 79 6.08 2.56 15.89
CA PHE A 79 6.84 2.30 14.68
C PHE A 79 8.34 2.52 14.94
N ASP A 80 8.94 1.64 15.73
CA ASP A 80 10.34 1.74 16.21
C ASP A 80 11.40 1.35 15.15
N GLN A 81 11.02 1.35 13.86
CA GLN A 81 11.95 0.98 12.80
C GLN A 81 12.86 2.16 12.45
N PRO A 82 14.19 1.97 12.47
CA PRO A 82 15.11 3.03 12.09
C PRO A 82 14.89 3.41 10.63
N TYR A 83 14.78 4.72 10.37
CA TYR A 83 14.79 5.25 9.02
C TYR A 83 16.16 4.98 8.39
N THR A 84 16.20 4.09 7.39
CA THR A 84 17.41 3.73 6.66
C THR A 84 17.32 4.22 5.22
N ALA A 85 18.44 4.29 4.52
CA ALA A 85 18.43 4.57 3.08
C ALA A 85 17.67 3.49 2.28
N PHE A 86 17.55 2.27 2.82
CA PHE A 86 16.66 1.24 2.28
C PHE A 86 15.17 1.61 2.43
N THR A 87 14.78 2.18 3.57
CA THR A 87 13.43 2.72 3.80
C THR A 87 13.11 3.83 2.80
N GLU A 88 14.06 4.74 2.57
CA GLU A 88 13.93 5.80 1.56
C GLU A 88 13.70 5.24 0.16
N LYS A 89 14.47 4.21 -0.24
CA LYS A 89 14.30 3.52 -1.52
C LYS A 89 12.92 2.89 -1.65
N LEU A 90 12.44 2.20 -0.61
CA LEU A 90 11.09 1.65 -0.60
C LEU A 90 10.04 2.74 -0.85
N ILE A 91 10.10 3.84 -0.10
CA ILE A 91 9.17 4.98 -0.26
C ILE A 91 9.19 5.50 -1.70
N GLN A 92 10.38 5.66 -2.30
CA GLN A 92 10.53 6.09 -3.68
C GLN A 92 9.86 5.12 -4.66
N VAL A 93 10.00 3.81 -4.48
CA VAL A 93 9.32 2.82 -5.33
C VAL A 93 7.80 2.89 -5.18
N PHE A 94 7.28 3.01 -3.97
CA PHE A 94 5.84 3.17 -3.73
C PHE A 94 5.27 4.42 -4.42
N ARG A 95 6.05 5.52 -4.47
CA ARG A 95 5.68 6.77 -5.15
C ARG A 95 5.87 6.76 -6.67
N ARG A 96 6.47 5.72 -7.23
CA ARG A 96 6.75 5.56 -8.67
C ARG A 96 5.87 4.50 -9.33
N VAL A 97 5.09 3.73 -8.56
CA VAL A 97 4.21 2.69 -9.09
C VAL A 97 3.12 3.29 -9.96
N ASP A 98 2.83 2.64 -11.08
CA ASP A 98 1.78 3.02 -12.01
C ASP A 98 0.67 1.97 -12.03
N GLY A 99 -0.58 2.42 -12.17
CA GLY A 99 -1.76 1.56 -12.34
C GLY A 99 -2.56 1.28 -11.06
N VAL A 100 -2.18 1.86 -9.92
CA VAL A 100 -2.93 1.77 -8.66
C VAL A 100 -2.92 3.11 -7.93
N ARG A 101 -4.02 3.46 -7.25
CA ARG A 101 -4.10 4.66 -6.43
C ARG A 101 -3.43 4.41 -5.08
N VAL A 102 -2.22 4.95 -4.89
CA VAL A 102 -1.50 4.90 -3.62
C VAL A 102 -1.82 6.14 -2.79
N VAL A 103 -2.36 5.93 -1.60
CA VAL A 103 -2.61 6.97 -0.59
C VAL A 103 -1.53 6.85 0.48
N GLU A 104 -0.64 7.83 0.53
CA GLU A 104 0.43 7.88 1.53
C GLU A 104 -0.11 8.48 2.84
N LEU A 105 0.01 7.72 3.93
CA LEU A 105 -0.42 8.10 5.27
C LEU A 105 0.82 8.33 6.13
N SER A 106 0.84 9.44 6.87
CA SER A 106 1.94 9.77 7.77
C SER A 106 1.67 9.23 9.19
N PRO A 107 2.51 8.35 9.75
CA PRO A 107 2.42 7.83 11.12
C PRO A 107 2.93 8.84 12.14
N SER A 108 2.89 10.14 11.83
CA SER A 108 3.16 11.22 12.78
C SER A 108 2.18 11.24 13.96
N LYS A 109 1.13 10.40 13.93
CA LYS A 109 0.08 10.29 14.95
C LYS A 109 -0.16 8.82 15.30
N ASN A 110 -0.75 8.61 16.48
CA ASN A 110 -1.17 7.32 17.03
C ASN A 110 -1.93 6.45 15.98
N TYR A 111 -1.82 5.12 16.06
CA TYR A 111 -2.50 4.16 15.16
C TYR A 111 -4.00 4.48 14.98
N LEU A 112 -4.68 4.95 16.04
CA LEU A 112 -6.09 5.34 15.97
C LEU A 112 -6.35 6.44 14.96
N THR A 113 -5.43 7.39 14.81
CA THR A 113 -5.57 8.48 13.85
C THR A 113 -5.40 7.98 12.42
N VAL A 114 -4.44 7.07 12.18
CA VAL A 114 -4.24 6.45 10.86
C VAL A 114 -5.49 5.66 10.44
N VAL A 115 -6.08 4.91 11.37
CA VAL A 115 -7.33 4.17 11.10
C VAL A 115 -8.48 5.12 10.79
N LYS A 116 -8.63 6.23 11.54
CA LYS A 116 -9.64 7.26 11.27
C LYS A 116 -9.46 7.89 9.89
N GLU A 117 -8.22 8.17 9.49
CA GLU A 117 -7.91 8.71 8.15
C GLU A 117 -8.28 7.72 7.05
N ILE A 118 -7.98 6.43 7.20
CA ILE A 118 -8.38 5.38 6.26
C ILE A 118 -9.91 5.31 6.14
N ILE A 119 -10.62 5.25 7.27
CA ILE A 119 -12.09 5.17 7.28
C ILE A 119 -12.70 6.42 6.64
N SER A 120 -12.17 7.61 6.95
CA SER A 120 -12.62 8.86 6.35
C SER A 120 -12.43 8.85 4.83
N TYR A 121 -11.27 8.41 4.36
CA TYR A 121 -10.97 8.30 2.92
C TYR A 121 -11.94 7.33 2.23
N LEU A 122 -12.16 6.15 2.83
CA LEU A 122 -13.09 5.16 2.30
C LEU A 122 -14.53 5.70 2.21
N ARG A 123 -14.99 6.38 3.26
CA ARG A 123 -16.31 7.03 3.29
C ARG A 123 -16.46 8.21 2.36
N GLU A 124 -15.38 8.81 1.88
CA GLU A 124 -15.45 9.89 0.89
C GLU A 124 -15.50 9.33 -0.52
N HIS A 125 -14.68 8.32 -0.80
CA HIS A 125 -14.45 7.81 -2.16
C HIS A 125 -15.32 6.62 -2.56
N PHE A 126 -15.92 5.91 -1.58
CA PHE A 126 -16.68 4.68 -1.83
C PHE A 126 -18.04 4.67 -1.12
N ARG A 127 -18.71 5.84 -1.01
CA ARG A 127 -20.04 5.97 -0.38
C ARG A 127 -21.10 5.06 -0.95
N ASP A 128 -20.99 4.75 -2.22
CA ASP A 128 -21.98 3.99 -2.97
C ASP A 128 -21.80 2.48 -2.80
N HIS A 129 -20.74 2.01 -2.11
CA HIS A 129 -20.52 0.59 -1.87
C HIS A 129 -21.26 0.11 -0.61
N PRO A 130 -22.15 -0.90 -0.72
CA PRO A 130 -23.02 -1.35 0.38
C PRO A 130 -22.25 -1.78 1.63
N ASP A 131 -21.02 -2.30 1.47
CA ASP A 131 -20.19 -2.83 2.56
C ASP A 131 -19.45 -1.76 3.39
N ILE A 132 -19.35 -0.53 2.88
CA ILE A 132 -18.55 0.54 3.50
C ILE A 132 -19.40 1.40 4.45
N ASN A 133 -20.70 1.10 4.57
CA ASN A 133 -21.62 1.73 5.50
C ASN A 133 -21.42 1.17 6.93
N VAL A 134 -20.20 1.28 7.45
CA VAL A 134 -19.86 0.94 8.84
C VAL A 134 -20.42 2.03 9.76
N PRO A 135 -21.20 1.67 10.81
CA PRO A 135 -21.75 2.64 11.75
C PRO A 135 -20.62 3.47 12.38
N SER A 136 -20.91 4.74 12.64
CA SER A 136 -19.98 5.68 13.27
C SER A 136 -19.49 5.15 14.63
N LEU A 137 -18.17 4.86 14.71
CA LEU A 137 -17.44 4.67 15.97
C LEU A 137 -17.27 6.00 16.71
#